data_AF-A0A7Y4QPP3-F1
#
_entry.id   AF-A0A7Y4QPP3-F1
#
_cell.length_a   1.000
_cell.length_b   1.000
_cell.length_c   1.000
_cell.angle_alpha   90.00
_cell.angle_beta   90.00
_cell.angle_gamma   90.00
#
_symmetry.space_group_name_H-M   'P 1'
#
loop_
_entity.id
_entity.type
_entity.pdbx_description
1 polymer ?
#
loop_
_entity_poly.entity_id
_entity_poly.type
_entity_poly.pdbx_seq_one_letter_code
_entity_poly.pdbx_strand_id
1 'polypeptide(L)'
;MKPKKTVTKKPREKVLVANSIILKDLRGKVRMCLEARDARDNSRITIFGKNGESLCLSVDGDSTCTVGLLHSDGKTGASITVSREGESRLILSDANGVPVIFSQSDLSQASEKP
;
A
#
# COMPACT_ATOMS: atom_id res chain seq x y z
N MET A 1 52.71 19.41 -20.57
CA MET A 1 51.58 18.49 -20.29
C MET A 1 50.54 19.22 -19.45
N LYS A 2 49.29 19.35 -19.91
CA LYS A 2 48.18 19.89 -19.09
C LYS A 2 47.40 18.72 -18.46
N PRO A 3 46.92 18.83 -17.20
CA PRO A 3 46.23 17.74 -16.54
C PRO A 3 44.83 17.54 -17.16
N LYS A 4 44.48 16.29 -17.49
CA LYS A 4 43.11 15.95 -17.91
C LYS A 4 42.19 16.07 -16.69
N LYS A 5 41.22 16.99 -16.76
CA LYS A 5 40.12 17.07 -15.79
C LYS A 5 39.24 15.83 -15.91
N THR A 6 39.23 14.99 -14.89
CA THR A 6 38.28 13.88 -14.78
C THR A 6 36.90 14.44 -14.47
N VAL A 7 36.01 14.44 -15.47
CA VAL A 7 34.60 14.82 -15.28
C VAL A 7 33.88 13.63 -14.68
N THR A 8 33.57 13.68 -13.38
CA THR A 8 32.67 12.73 -12.73
C THR A 8 31.24 13.02 -13.20
N LYS A 9 30.72 12.20 -14.12
CA LYS A 9 29.31 12.28 -14.53
C LYS A 9 28.42 11.97 -13.32
N LYS A 10 27.54 12.91 -12.95
CA LYS A 10 26.47 12.67 -11.98
C LYS A 10 25.70 11.41 -12.42
N PRO A 11 25.48 10.42 -11.53
CA PRO A 11 24.72 9.23 -11.89
C PRO A 11 23.32 9.69 -12.33
N ARG A 12 22.93 9.32 -13.56
CA ARG A 12 21.56 9.52 -14.04
C ARG A 12 20.67 8.56 -13.30
N GLU A 13 19.59 9.06 -12.70
CA GLU A 13 18.55 8.21 -12.13
C GLU A 13 18.05 7.24 -13.21
N LYS A 14 17.98 5.95 -12.87
CA LYS A 14 17.38 4.94 -13.73
C LYS A 14 15.90 4.88 -13.42
N VAL A 15 15.08 5.39 -14.33
CA VAL A 15 13.63 5.24 -14.26
C VAL A 15 13.25 3.90 -14.88
N LEU A 16 12.51 3.09 -14.11
CA LEU A 16 11.85 1.89 -14.63
C LEU A 16 10.38 2.22 -14.88
N VAL A 17 9.92 1.99 -16.11
CA VAL A 17 8.51 2.15 -16.49
C VAL A 17 7.92 0.76 -16.71
N ALA A 18 6.92 0.41 -15.92
CA ALA A 18 6.22 -0.87 -16.01
C ALA A 18 4.80 -0.74 -15.45
N ASN A 19 3.87 -1.53 -15.97
CA ASN A 19 2.53 -1.64 -15.38
C ASN A 19 2.55 -2.43 -14.07
N SER A 20 3.48 -3.38 -13.94
CA SER A 20 3.68 -4.16 -12.73
C SER A 20 5.16 -4.42 -12.46
N ILE A 21 5.56 -4.30 -11.21
CA ILE A 21 6.88 -4.68 -10.71
C ILE A 21 6.69 -5.70 -9.59
N ILE A 22 7.28 -6.88 -9.74
CA ILE A 22 7.20 -7.96 -8.76
C ILE A 22 8.59 -8.18 -8.16
N LEU A 23 8.70 -8.03 -6.84
CA LEU A 23 9.92 -8.33 -6.10
C LEU A 23 9.81 -9.70 -5.45
N LYS A 24 10.81 -10.55 -5.71
CA LYS A 24 10.94 -11.89 -5.14
C LYS A 24 12.14 -11.96 -4.19
N ASP A 25 12.06 -12.82 -3.18
CA ASP A 25 13.22 -13.16 -2.36
C ASP A 25 14.19 -14.10 -3.10
N LEU A 26 15.31 -14.43 -2.44
CA LEU A 26 16.34 -15.34 -2.98
C LEU A 26 15.84 -16.76 -3.27
N ARG A 27 14.67 -17.13 -2.74
CA ARG A 27 14.03 -18.43 -2.95
C ARG A 27 12.95 -18.36 -4.03
N GLY A 28 12.78 -17.21 -4.67
CA GLY A 28 11.77 -16.98 -5.71
C GLY A 28 10.37 -16.66 -5.19
N LYS A 29 10.17 -16.54 -3.87
CA LYS A 29 8.85 -16.18 -3.30
C LYS A 29 8.59 -14.69 -3.46
N VAL A 30 7.40 -14.32 -3.91
CA VAL A 30 6.99 -12.91 -4.03
C VAL A 30 6.92 -12.26 -2.64
N ARG A 31 7.55 -11.09 -2.51
CA ARG A 31 7.58 -10.27 -1.28
C ARG A 31 6.92 -8.91 -1.47
N MET A 32 6.87 -8.40 -2.69
CA MET A 32 6.17 -7.16 -3.01
C MET A 32 5.64 -7.19 -4.44
N CYS A 33 4.49 -6.56 -4.65
CA CYS A 33 3.94 -6.23 -5.96
C CYS A 33 3.65 -4.73 -6.01
N LEU A 34 4.06 -4.05 -7.07
CA LEU A 34 3.63 -2.70 -7.40
C LEU A 34 2.83 -2.79 -8.69
N GLU A 35 1.62 -2.25 -8.71
CA GLU A 35 0.71 -2.29 -9.84
C GLU A 35 0.25 -0.87 -10.13
N ALA A 36 0.58 -0.36 -11.32
CA ALA A 36 0.19 0.99 -11.71
C ALA A 36 -1.33 1.07 -11.95
N ARG A 37 -1.91 0.04 -12.57
CA ARG A 37 -3.35 -0.13 -12.79
C ARG A 37 -3.68 -1.62 -12.87
N ASP A 38 -4.63 -2.08 -12.06
CA ASP A 38 -5.22 -3.41 -12.18
C ASP A 38 -6.40 -3.42 -13.17
N ALA A 39 -7.07 -4.56 -13.34
CA ALA A 39 -8.24 -4.70 -14.22
C ALA A 39 -9.45 -3.84 -13.81
N ARG A 40 -9.43 -3.23 -12.62
CA ARG A 40 -10.46 -2.36 -12.07
C ARG A 40 -9.99 -0.90 -11.96
N ASP A 41 -8.90 -0.55 -12.64
CA ASP A 41 -8.26 0.77 -12.63
C ASP A 41 -7.69 1.22 -11.28
N ASN A 42 -7.39 0.27 -10.39
CA ASN A 42 -6.78 0.59 -9.10
C ASN A 42 -5.25 0.56 -9.21
N SER A 43 -4.58 1.52 -8.58
CA SER A 43 -3.15 1.46 -8.32
C SER A 43 -2.89 0.77 -6.98
N ARG A 44 -1.89 -0.12 -6.89
CA ARG A 44 -1.61 -0.88 -5.67
C ARG A 44 -0.13 -1.04 -5.37
N ILE A 45 0.19 -1.07 -4.07
CA ILE A 45 1.44 -1.59 -3.54
C ILE A 45 1.09 -2.63 -2.47
N THR A 46 1.52 -3.87 -2.69
CA THR A 46 1.28 -4.96 -1.76
C THR A 46 2.60 -5.51 -1.24
N ILE A 47 2.74 -5.62 0.07
CA ILE A 47 3.87 -6.27 0.75
C ILE A 47 3.36 -7.58 1.36
N PHE A 48 3.99 -8.69 0.98
CA PHE A 48 3.61 -10.01 1.46
C PHE A 48 4.45 -10.39 2.67
N GLY A 49 3.75 -10.73 3.75
CA GLY A 49 4.30 -11.30 4.96
C GLY A 49 4.80 -12.74 4.76
N LYS A 50 5.40 -13.31 5.81
CA LYS A 50 6.01 -14.64 5.71
C LYS A 50 4.94 -15.73 5.63
N ASN A 51 3.85 -15.57 6.37
CA ASN A 51 2.85 -16.61 6.59
C ASN A 51 1.57 -16.41 5.75
N GLY A 52 1.58 -15.47 4.81
CA GLY A 52 0.49 -15.20 3.88
C GLY A 52 -0.28 -13.92 4.17
N GLU A 53 -0.08 -13.32 5.36
CA GLU A 53 -0.54 -11.97 5.68
C GLU A 53 0.02 -10.94 4.70
N SER A 54 -0.65 -9.81 4.51
CA SER A 54 -0.13 -8.74 3.65
C SER A 54 -0.54 -7.35 4.11
N LEU A 55 0.26 -6.37 3.74
CA LEU A 55 -0.06 -4.95 3.79
C LEU A 55 -0.33 -4.49 2.36
N CYS A 56 -1.45 -3.81 2.13
CA CYS A 56 -1.82 -3.24 0.84
C CYS A 56 -2.04 -1.73 0.99
N LEU A 57 -1.49 -0.96 0.05
CA LEU A 57 -1.83 0.43 -0.21
C LEU A 57 -2.54 0.46 -1.56
N SER A 58 -3.74 1.01 -1.63
CA SER A 58 -4.46 1.17 -2.90
C SER A 58 -5.02 2.58 -3.09
N VAL A 59 -5.10 2.96 -4.35
CA VAL A 59 -5.94 4.06 -4.82
C VAL A 59 -6.86 3.47 -5.87
N ASP A 60 -8.15 3.51 -5.57
CA ASP A 60 -9.17 2.93 -6.44
C ASP A 60 -9.57 3.93 -7.55
N GLY A 61 -10.22 3.45 -8.61
CA GLY A 61 -10.60 4.29 -9.75
C GLY A 61 -11.53 5.47 -9.41
N ASP A 62 -12.24 5.38 -8.29
CA ASP A 62 -13.07 6.47 -7.74
C ASP A 62 -12.27 7.47 -6.87
N SER A 63 -10.94 7.31 -6.82
CA SER A 63 -10.00 8.05 -5.98
C SER A 63 -10.13 7.77 -4.48
N THR A 64 -10.75 6.64 -4.09
CA THR A 64 -10.72 6.17 -2.71
C THR A 64 -9.33 5.61 -2.38
N CYS A 65 -8.71 6.13 -1.32
CA CYS A 65 -7.42 5.68 -0.83
C CYS A 65 -7.61 4.70 0.33
N THR A 66 -6.96 3.53 0.25
CA THR A 66 -7.06 2.49 1.29
C THR A 66 -5.68 2.01 1.73
N VAL A 67 -5.51 1.88 3.05
CA VAL A 67 -4.43 1.11 3.68
C VAL A 67 -5.06 -0.11 4.35
N GLY A 68 -4.67 -1.31 3.96
CA GLY A 68 -5.26 -2.56 4.44
C GLY A 68 -4.22 -3.53 4.98
N LEU A 69 -4.51 -4.14 6.13
CA LEU A 69 -3.83 -5.30 6.68
C LEU A 69 -4.71 -6.53 6.47
N LEU A 70 -4.21 -7.49 5.69
CA LEU A 70 -4.94 -8.70 5.35
C LEU A 70 -4.34 -9.90 6.07
N HIS A 71 -5.22 -10.78 6.55
CA HIS A 71 -4.86 -12.09 7.05
C HIS A 71 -4.44 -13.03 5.91
N SER A 72 -3.87 -14.18 6.26
CA SER A 72 -3.41 -15.18 5.30
C SER A 72 -4.53 -15.83 4.49
N ASP A 73 -5.78 -15.74 4.94
CA ASP A 73 -6.97 -16.17 4.21
C ASP A 73 -7.53 -15.08 3.26
N GLY A 74 -6.86 -13.92 3.19
CA GLY A 74 -7.26 -12.78 2.37
C GLY A 74 -8.33 -11.89 3.01
N LYS A 75 -8.82 -12.21 4.22
CA LYS A 75 -9.76 -11.32 4.93
C LYS A 75 -9.04 -10.09 5.47
N THR A 76 -9.75 -8.97 5.51
CA THR A 76 -9.23 -7.73 6.09
C THR A 76 -9.24 -7.84 7.62
N GLY A 77 -8.07 -7.75 8.24
CA GLY A 77 -7.94 -7.64 9.69
C GLY A 77 -8.06 -6.18 10.16
N ALA A 78 -7.53 -5.24 9.38
CA ALA A 78 -7.74 -3.81 9.61
C ALA A 78 -7.65 -3.03 8.31
N SER A 79 -8.41 -1.95 8.17
CA SER A 79 -8.21 -1.00 7.09
C SER A 79 -8.54 0.44 7.49
N ILE A 80 -7.82 1.38 6.88
CA ILE A 80 -8.12 2.80 6.91
C ILE A 80 -8.46 3.21 5.49
N THR A 81 -9.62 3.86 5.32
CA THR A 81 -10.11 4.32 4.03
C THR A 81 -10.40 5.80 4.10
N VAL A 82 -9.99 6.54 3.07
CA VAL A 82 -10.35 7.95 2.86
C VAL A 82 -10.95 8.06 1.47
N SER A 83 -12.23 8.44 1.41
CA SER A 83 -12.89 8.66 0.13
C SER A 83 -12.47 9.99 -0.49
N ARG A 84 -12.76 10.17 -1.78
CA ARG A 84 -12.58 11.44 -2.48
C ARG A 84 -13.28 12.62 -1.80
N GLU A 85 -14.45 12.38 -1.21
CA GLU A 85 -15.26 13.40 -0.55
C GLU A 85 -14.75 13.73 0.87
N GLY A 86 -13.64 13.11 1.29
CA GLY A 86 -13.01 13.34 2.60
C GLY A 86 -13.54 12.45 3.72
N GLU A 87 -14.56 11.64 3.45
CA GLU A 87 -15.12 10.70 4.41
C GLU A 87 -14.10 9.63 4.78
N SER A 88 -13.71 9.62 6.05
CA SER A 88 -12.72 8.69 6.58
C SER A 88 -13.38 7.57 7.39
N ARG A 89 -12.88 6.35 7.24
CA ARG A 89 -13.33 5.16 7.97
C ARG A 89 -12.17 4.33 8.45
N LEU A 90 -12.30 3.77 9.65
CA LEU A 90 -11.44 2.72 10.18
C LEU A 90 -12.29 1.45 10.32
N ILE A 91 -11.78 0.34 9.81
CA ILE A 91 -12.39 -0.99 9.99
C ILE A 91 -11.39 -1.84 10.75
N LEU A 92 -11.84 -2.50 11.80
CA LEU A 92 -11.09 -3.52 12.52
C LEU A 92 -11.92 -4.80 12.53
N SER A 93 -11.36 -5.91 12.07
CA SER A 93 -12.04 -7.20 12.08
C SER A 93 -11.45 -8.11 13.14
N ASP A 94 -12.31 -8.92 13.75
CA ASP A 94 -11.86 -10.01 14.61
C ASP A 94 -11.20 -11.15 13.79
N ALA A 95 -10.71 -12.18 14.49
CA ALA A 95 -10.11 -13.35 13.85
C ALA A 95 -11.07 -14.15 12.95
N ASN A 96 -12.38 -13.95 13.10
CA ASN A 96 -13.40 -14.58 12.26
C ASN A 96 -13.70 -13.74 11.00
N GLY A 97 -13.22 -12.50 10.95
CA GLY A 97 -13.46 -11.52 9.91
C GLY A 97 -14.72 -10.68 10.12
N VAL A 98 -15.24 -10.63 11.35
CA VAL A 98 -16.39 -9.79 11.70
C VAL A 98 -15.91 -8.36 11.92
N PRO A 99 -16.36 -7.39 11.10
CA PRO A 99 -15.86 -6.02 11.17
C PRO A 99 -16.56 -5.19 12.24
N VAL A 100 -15.79 -4.37 12.93
CA VAL A 100 -16.22 -3.18 13.67
C VAL A 100 -15.82 -1.96 12.83
N ILE A 101 -16.78 -1.11 12.51
CA ILE A 101 -16.59 0.04 11.63
C ILE A 101 -16.68 1.32 12.46
N PHE A 102 -15.66 2.16 12.35
CA PHE A 102 -15.61 3.48 12.94
C PHE A 102 -15.69 4.51 11.82
N SER A 103 -16.70 5.36 11.89
CA SER A 103 -16.84 6.53 11.05
C SER A 103 -15.91 7.66 11.52
N GLN A 104 -15.76 8.69 10.70
CA GLN A 104 -15.03 9.89 11.06
C GLN A 104 -15.57 10.55 12.35
N SER A 105 -16.89 10.54 12.57
CA SER A 105 -17.48 11.07 13.81
C SER A 105 -17.12 10.24 15.04
N ASP A 106 -17.03 8.91 14.91
CA ASP A 106 -16.61 8.05 16.03
C ASP A 106 -15.14 8.34 16.39
N LEU A 107 -14.30 8.54 15.36
CA LEU A 107 -12.88 8.83 15.50
C LEU A 107 -12.60 10.22 16.10
N SER A 108 -13.38 11.24 15.75
CA SER A 108 -13.21 12.58 16.31
C SER A 108 -13.51 12.60 17.81
N GLN A 109 -14.55 11.89 18.26
CA GLN A 109 -14.93 11.81 19.66
C GLN A 109 -13.89 11.07 20.52
N ALA A 110 -13.17 10.10 19.94
CA ALA A 110 -12.09 9.40 20.62
C ALA A 110 -10.87 10.30 20.92
N SER A 111 -10.68 11.39 20.15
CA SER A 111 -9.56 12.32 20.32
C SER A 111 -9.76 13.36 21.43
N GLU A 112 -10.98 13.52 21.95
CA GLU A 112 -11.36 14.58 22.89
C GLU A 112 -11.27 14.16 24.38
N LYS A 113 -10.86 12.92 24.68
CA LYS A 113 -10.60 12.47 26.06
C LYS A 113 -9.09 12.35 26.32
N PRO A 114 -8.49 13.23 27.15
CA PRO A 114 -7.17 12.99 27.73
C PRO A 114 -7.19 11.85 28.76
#